data_AF-A0A1R1YSM7-F1
#
_entry.id   AF-A0A1R1YSM7-F1
#
_cell.length_a   1.000
_cell.length_b   1.000
_cell.length_c   1.000
_cell.angle_alpha   90.00
_cell.angle_beta   90.00
_cell.angle_gamma   90.00
#
_symmetry.space_group_name_H-M   'P 1'
#
loop_
_entity.id
_entity.type
_entity.pdbx_description
1 polymer ?
#
loop_
_entity_poly.entity_id
_entity_poly.type
_entity_poly.pdbx_seq_one_letter_code
_entity_poly.pdbx_strand_id
1 'polypeptide(L)'
;MENIRNIRIGYWNCQGLSSKKWNPATEAIVSGRLDMLFLAETRFVDHEYHSSHPNFFAATTRTQEISKVGHEKGGIICLMSDEIRRMISSSYVTTSTNRIKINQIISKQYTSHHQ
;
A
#
# COMPACT_ATOMS: atom_id res chain seq x y z
N MET A 1 -28.31 -2.36 -11.56
CA MET A 1 -27.28 -1.32 -11.38
C MET A 1 -25.96 -2.03 -11.20
N GLU A 2 -24.93 -1.70 -11.99
CA GLU A 2 -23.57 -2.13 -11.67
C GLU A 2 -23.19 -1.49 -10.32
N ASN A 3 -22.81 -2.31 -9.34
CA ASN A 3 -22.23 -1.81 -8.10
C ASN A 3 -20.83 -1.28 -8.43
N ILE A 4 -20.74 -0.02 -8.85
CA ILE A 4 -19.45 0.66 -9.04
C ILE A 4 -18.81 0.81 -7.67
N ARG A 5 -17.78 -0.01 -7.42
CA ARG A 5 -16.96 0.11 -6.23
C ARG A 5 -15.86 1.12 -6.46
N ASN A 6 -15.86 2.21 -5.69
CA ASN A 6 -14.76 3.16 -5.67
C ASN A 6 -13.60 2.63 -4.81
N ILE A 7 -12.37 2.79 -5.28
CA ILE A 7 -11.15 2.50 -4.51
C ILE A 7 -10.63 3.81 -3.95
N ARG A 8 -10.43 3.89 -2.63
CA ARG A 8 -9.91 5.06 -1.93
C ARG A 8 -8.41 4.91 -1.72
N ILE A 9 -7.65 5.76 -2.41
CA ILE A 9 -6.19 5.72 -2.42
C ILE A 9 -5.67 6.99 -1.73
N GLY A 10 -4.87 6.80 -0.68
CA GLY A 10 -4.18 7.89 0.01
C GLY A 10 -2.69 7.98 -0.37
N TYR A 11 -2.13 9.17 -0.17
CA TYR A 11 -0.71 9.43 -0.24
C TYR A 11 -0.30 10.30 0.96
N TRP A 12 0.83 9.97 1.59
CA TRP A 12 1.39 10.75 2.68
C TRP A 12 2.91 10.78 2.61
N ASN A 13 3.48 11.96 2.34
CA ASN A 13 4.90 12.22 2.54
C ASN A 13 5.20 12.32 4.05
N CYS A 14 5.91 11.33 4.58
CA CYS A 14 6.20 11.21 6.00
C CYS A 14 7.37 12.10 6.44
N GLN A 15 8.31 12.46 5.57
CA GLN A 15 9.56 13.15 5.97
C GLN A 15 10.28 12.44 7.14
N GLY A 16 10.37 11.11 7.07
CA GLY A 16 10.82 10.22 8.13
C GLY A 16 9.65 9.54 8.82
N LEU A 17 9.57 8.21 8.67
CA LEU A 17 8.55 7.41 9.35
C LEU A 17 8.84 7.36 10.86
N SER A 18 7.79 7.26 11.65
CA SER A 18 7.85 7.11 13.10
C SER A 18 6.56 6.44 13.57
N SER A 19 6.52 5.91 14.79
CA SER A 19 5.30 5.29 15.34
C SER A 19 4.09 6.24 15.33
N LYS A 20 4.31 7.55 15.54
CA LYS A 20 3.26 8.59 15.48
C LYS A 20 2.65 8.76 14.08
N LYS A 21 3.34 8.33 13.02
CA LYS A 21 2.86 8.35 11.63
C LYS A 21 2.38 6.96 11.18
N TRP A 22 3.07 5.92 11.62
CA TRP A 22 2.73 4.53 11.33
C TRP A 22 1.37 4.12 11.89
N ASN A 23 1.09 4.45 13.16
CA ASN A 23 -0.16 4.02 13.80
C ASN A 23 -1.40 4.65 13.11
N PRO A 24 -1.45 5.97 12.82
CA PRO A 24 -2.58 6.52 12.07
C PRO A 24 -2.68 6.02 10.62
N ALA A 25 -1.54 5.67 10.00
CA ALA A 25 -1.51 5.16 8.63
C ALA A 25 -2.11 3.74 8.54
N THR A 26 -1.74 2.86 9.47
CA THR A 26 -2.31 1.51 9.58
C THR A 26 -3.79 1.56 9.98
N GLU A 27 -4.13 2.41 10.95
CA GLU A 27 -5.53 2.62 11.36
C GLU A 27 -6.42 3.11 10.19
N ALA A 28 -5.87 3.94 9.28
CA ALA A 28 -6.61 4.37 8.10
C ALA A 28 -7.04 3.20 7.18
N ILE A 29 -6.25 2.12 7.14
CA ILE A 29 -6.59 0.92 6.38
C ILE A 29 -7.51 0.01 7.20
N VAL A 30 -7.21 -0.20 8.49
CA VAL A 30 -7.97 -1.08 9.39
C VAL A 30 -9.41 -0.59 9.57
N SER A 31 -9.61 0.71 9.79
CA SER A 31 -10.95 1.33 9.87
C SER A 31 -11.70 1.34 8.54
N GLY A 32 -11.06 0.90 7.45
CA GLY A 32 -11.62 0.96 6.11
C GLY A 32 -11.85 2.38 5.63
N ARG A 33 -11.12 3.40 6.13
CA ARG A 33 -11.16 4.77 5.61
C ARG A 33 -10.46 4.87 4.24
N LEU A 34 -9.37 4.12 4.08
CA LEU A 34 -8.62 3.98 2.83
C LEU A 34 -8.53 2.50 2.46
N ASP A 35 -8.54 2.22 1.17
CA ASP A 35 -8.33 0.87 0.66
C ASP A 35 -6.84 0.63 0.33
N MET A 36 -6.11 1.71 0.01
CA MET A 36 -4.67 1.75 -0.24
C MET A 36 -4.07 3.04 0.30
N LEU A 37 -2.83 2.99 0.80
CA LEU A 37 -2.08 4.17 1.26
C LEU A 37 -0.60 4.06 0.89
N PHE A 38 -0.07 5.08 0.21
CA PHE A 38 1.36 5.23 -0.07
C PHE A 38 2.01 6.18 0.94
N LEU A 39 2.94 5.66 1.74
CA LEU A 39 3.78 6.44 2.62
C LEU A 39 5.11 6.71 1.90
N ALA A 40 5.40 7.97 1.57
CA ALA A 40 6.63 8.38 0.89
C ALA A 40 7.61 9.06 1.85
N GLU A 41 8.89 9.16 1.47
CA GLU A 41 9.96 9.70 2.33
C GLU A 41 9.97 9.04 3.70
N THR A 42 9.80 7.71 3.74
CA THR A 42 9.85 6.94 4.99
C THR A 42 11.26 6.86 5.56
N ARG A 43 12.27 7.14 4.71
CA ARG A 43 13.70 7.05 5.02
C ARG A 43 14.13 5.65 5.46
N PHE A 44 13.44 4.63 4.95
CA PHE A 44 13.69 3.21 5.23
C PHE A 44 13.61 2.81 6.71
N VAL A 45 13.03 3.67 7.56
CA VAL A 45 12.90 3.43 9.00
C VAL A 45 12.05 2.19 9.23
N ASP A 46 12.66 1.18 9.84
CA ASP A 46 12.04 -0.08 10.29
C ASP A 46 11.23 -0.82 9.22
N HIS A 47 11.63 -0.74 7.95
CA HIS A 47 10.93 -1.41 6.84
C HIS A 47 10.80 -2.92 7.05
N GLU A 48 11.83 -3.57 7.58
CA GLU A 48 11.81 -5.01 7.89
C GLU A 48 10.77 -5.35 8.95
N TYR A 49 10.70 -4.55 10.03
CA TYR A 49 9.68 -4.71 11.07
C TYR A 49 8.28 -4.48 10.51
N HIS A 50 8.08 -3.38 9.76
CA HIS A 50 6.80 -3.01 9.16
C HIS A 50 6.30 -4.03 8.13
N SER A 51 7.19 -4.79 7.48
CA SER A 51 6.84 -5.83 6.52
C SER A 51 6.02 -6.97 7.11
N SER A 52 6.10 -7.16 8.43
CA SER A 52 5.30 -8.17 9.16
C SER A 52 3.84 -7.76 9.39
N HIS A 53 3.49 -6.50 9.17
CA HIS A 53 2.13 -6.02 9.44
C HIS A 53 1.13 -6.58 8.39
N PRO A 54 -0.08 -7.05 8.79
CA PRO A 54 -1.04 -7.67 7.86
C PRO A 54 -1.40 -6.81 6.64
N ASN A 55 -1.51 -5.49 6.84
CA ASN A 55 -1.82 -4.54 5.76
C ASN A 55 -0.60 -4.07 4.96
N PHE A 56 0.61 -4.52 5.28
CA PHE A 56 1.81 -4.18 4.50
C PHE A 56 1.77 -4.90 3.15
N PHE A 57 1.81 -4.14 2.05
CA PHE A 57 1.79 -4.73 0.71
C PHE A 57 3.20 -4.82 0.13
N ALA A 58 3.89 -3.70 -0.01
CA ALA A 58 5.22 -3.63 -0.62
C ALA A 58 5.97 -2.38 -0.17
N ALA A 59 7.30 -2.41 -0.24
CA ALA A 59 8.13 -1.23 -0.04
C ALA A 59 9.29 -1.19 -1.03
N THR A 60 9.69 0.02 -1.45
CA THR A 60 10.85 0.22 -2.33
C THR A 60 12.12 -0.35 -1.73
N THR A 61 13.00 -0.88 -2.57
CA THR A 61 14.27 -1.43 -2.12
C THR A 61 15.25 -0.33 -1.71
N ARG A 62 15.97 -0.57 -0.62
CA ARG A 62 17.04 0.31 -0.16
C ARG A 62 18.28 0.09 -1.02
N THR A 63 18.83 1.16 -1.61
CA THR A 63 20.17 1.12 -2.22
C THR A 63 21.22 1.15 -1.13
N GLN A 64 22.27 0.33 -1.25
CA GLN A 64 23.34 0.22 -0.25
C GLN A 64 24.18 1.50 -0.03
N GLU A 65 23.99 2.54 -0.85
CA GLU A 65 24.64 3.84 -0.67
C GLU A 65 24.02 4.60 0.51
N ILE A 66 24.35 4.16 1.73
CA ILE A 66 24.10 4.94 2.94
C ILE A 66 24.94 6.20 2.81
N SER A 67 24.30 7.35 2.56
CA SER A 67 24.99 8.63 2.63
C SER A 67 25.60 8.76 4.03
N LYS A 68 26.94 8.85 4.12
CA LYS A 68 27.67 8.97 5.40
C LYS A 68 27.33 10.26 6.17
N VAL A 69 26.55 11.18 5.58
CA VAL A 69 26.16 12.47 6.14
C VAL A 69 24.69 12.76 5.83
N GLY A 70 23.89 13.02 6.87
CA GLY A 70 22.49 13.42 6.75
C GLY A 70 21.49 12.27 6.85
N HIS A 71 20.19 12.60 6.81
CA HIS A 71 19.14 11.61 6.78
C HIS A 71 19.05 10.95 5.40
N GLU A 72 18.86 9.64 5.38
CA GLU A 72 18.57 8.92 4.14
C GLU A 72 17.31 9.47 3.47
N LYS A 73 17.33 9.51 2.14
CA LYS A 73 16.23 10.04 1.32
C LYS A 73 15.46 8.91 0.67
N GLY A 74 14.16 9.14 0.45
CA GLY A 74 13.30 8.19 -0.23
C GLY A 74 12.68 7.14 0.70
N GLY A 75 12.44 5.96 0.15
CA GLY A 75 11.66 4.91 0.79
C GLY A 75 10.16 5.15 0.66
N ILE A 76 9.47 4.24 -0.02
CA ILE A 76 8.02 4.23 -0.17
C ILE A 76 7.48 2.92 0.39
N ILE A 77 6.52 2.98 1.31
CA ILE A 77 5.71 1.84 1.76
C ILE A 77 4.31 1.95 1.17
N CYS A 78 3.77 0.85 0.66
CA CYS A 78 2.38 0.71 0.28
C CYS A 78 1.66 -0.15 1.34
N LEU A 79 0.62 0.42 1.95
CA LEU A 79 -0.35 -0.30 2.76
C LEU A 79 -1.61 -0.57 1.96
N MET A 80 -2.25 -1.70 2.20
CA MET A 80 -3.40 -2.16 1.41
C MET A 80 -4.36 -2.99 2.26
N SER A 81 -5.65 -2.83 2.00
CA SER A 81 -6.69 -3.71 2.53
C SER A 81 -6.62 -5.10 1.88
N ASP A 82 -7.01 -6.15 2.61
CA ASP A 82 -7.02 -7.52 2.08
C ASP A 82 -7.90 -7.69 0.85
N GLU A 83 -8.98 -6.91 0.77
CA GLU A 83 -9.88 -6.94 -0.36
C GLU A 83 -9.22 -6.46 -1.65
N ILE A 84 -8.57 -5.29 -1.63
CA ILE A 84 -7.83 -4.81 -2.81
C ILE A 84 -6.62 -5.70 -3.09
N ARG A 85 -5.98 -6.25 -2.05
CA ARG A 85 -4.85 -7.20 -2.21
C ARG A 85 -5.23 -8.38 -3.10
N ARG A 86 -6.44 -8.93 -2.94
CA ARG A 86 -6.96 -10.04 -3.76
C ARG A 86 -7.21 -9.66 -5.22
N MET A 87 -7.33 -8.37 -5.53
CA MET A 87 -7.55 -7.86 -6.89
C MET A 87 -6.24 -7.60 -7.63
N ILE A 88 -5.08 -7.68 -6.98
CA ILE A 88 -3.79 -7.40 -7.61
C ILE A 88 -3.41 -8.54 -8.57
N SER A 89 -3.18 -8.20 -9.84
CA SER A 89 -2.71 -9.16 -10.84
C SER A 89 -1.19 -9.26 -10.91
N SER A 90 -0.51 -8.15 -10.63
CA SER A 90 0.94 -8.08 -10.61
C SER A 90 1.39 -6.84 -9.86
N SER A 91 2.60 -6.90 -9.33
CA SER A 91 3.30 -5.74 -8.79
C SER A 91 4.77 -5.79 -9.15
N TYR A 92 5.41 -4.63 -9.21
CA TYR A 92 6.83 -4.48 -9.46
C TYR A 92 7.37 -3.33 -8.63
N VAL A 93 8.51 -3.55 -7.99
CA VAL A 93 9.08 -2.60 -7.05
C VAL A 93 10.54 -2.33 -7.44
N THR A 94 10.91 -1.06 -7.44
CA THR A 94 12.30 -0.61 -7.59
C THR A 94 12.73 0.16 -6.35
N THR A 95 13.89 0.78 -6.43
CA THR A 95 14.42 1.70 -5.42
C THR A 95 13.60 2.98 -5.27
N SER A 96 12.78 3.32 -6.28
CA SER A 96 12.03 4.57 -6.35
C SER A 96 10.54 4.42 -6.71
N THR A 97 10.09 3.21 -7.06
CA THR A 97 8.77 3.00 -7.65
C THR A 97 8.08 1.78 -7.06
N ASN A 98 6.81 1.94 -6.69
CA ASN A 98 5.87 0.84 -6.45
C ASN A 98 4.84 0.83 -7.59
N ARG A 99 4.93 -0.15 -8.49
CA ARG A 99 3.97 -0.35 -9.59
C ARG A 99 3.02 -1.48 -9.22
N ILE A 100 1.72 -1.22 -9.31
CA ILE A 100 0.67 -2.17 -8.92
C ILE A 100 -0.35 -2.22 -10.06
N LYS A 101 -0.70 -3.43 -10.51
CA LYS A 101 -1.76 -3.66 -11.49
C LYS A 101 -2.94 -4.33 -10.80
N ILE A 102 -4.12 -3.71 -10.91
CA ILE A 102 -5.37 -4.15 -10.29
C ILE A 102 -6.28 -4.69 -11.39
N ASN A 103 -6.83 -5.90 -11.21
CA ASN A 103 -7.86 -6.45 -12.09
C ASN A 103 -9.23 -5.88 -11.74
N GLN A 104 -10.07 -5.64 -12.76
CA GLN A 104 -11.50 -5.43 -12.54
C GLN A 104 -12.15 -6.76 -12.11
N ILE A 105 -12.91 -6.74 -11.01
CA ILE A 105 -13.85 -7.81 -10.71
C ILE A 105 -15.06 -7.59 -11.61
N ILE A 106 -15.22 -8.42 -12.64
CA ILE A 106 -16.52 -8.55 -13.32
C ILE A 106 -17.39 -9.38 -12.37
N SER A 107 -18.34 -8.75 -11.69
CA SER A 107 -19.35 -9.50 -10.91
C SER A 107 -20.17 -10.33 -11.90
N LYS A 108 -19.96 -11.65 -11.93
CA LYS A 108 -20.86 -12.56 -12.65
C LYS A 108 -22.23 -12.47 -11.98
N GLN A 109 -23.20 -11.86 -12.66
CA GLN A 109 -24.59 -11.98 -12.26
C GLN A 109 -25.00 -13.45 -12.45
N TYR A 110 -25.20 -14.18 -11.36
CA TYR A 110 -25.91 -15.45 -11.42
C TYR A 110 -27.40 -15.13 -11.60
N THR A 111 -27.88 -15.14 -12.84
CA THR A 111 -29.32 -15.23 -13.11
C THR A 111 -29.76 -16.64 -12.78
N SER A 112 -30.34 -16.84 -11.59
CA SER A 112 -31.08 -18.05 -11.26
C SER A 112 -32.34 -18.10 -12.14
N HIS A 113 -32.30 -18.89 -13.21
CA HIS A 113 -33.52 -19.32 -13.89
C HIS A 113 -34.19 -20.36 -13.00
N HIS A 114 -35.17 -19.93 -12.21
CA HIS A 114 -36.16 -20.86 -11.67
C HIS A 114 -37.09 -21.26 -12.81
N GLN A 115 -37.10 -22.57 -13.08
CA GLN A 115 -38.07 -23.27 -13.93
C GLN A 115 -39.45 -23.27 -13.29
#